data_AF-A0A3B8XJ72-F1
#
_entry.id   AF-A0A3B8XJ72-F1
#
_cell.length_a   1.000
_cell.length_b   1.000
_cell.length_c   1.000
_cell.angle_alpha   90.00
_cell.angle_beta   90.00
_cell.angle_gamma   90.00
#
_symmetry.space_group_name_H-M   'P 1'
#
loop_
_entity.id
_entity.type
_entity.pdbx_description
1 polymer ?
#
loop_
_entity_poly.entity_id
_entity_poly.type
_entity_poly.pdbx_seq_one_letter_code
_entity_poly.pdbx_strand_id
1 'polypeptide(L)'
;AMLGDASEAERRLLGAMPYQRNVAWLHSDESFMPREKRVWASWNYMGGGAGSPVCVSYWMNRLQNLPTERQLFVTLNPSHEPAPETVVTRIDYDHPIFDAGAFAAQRQLWQLQGARRTWFCGAYFGSGFHEDGLQAGLAVAEELGGAMRPWAVENASGRIHLRQPVKEVA
;
A
#
# COMPACT_ATOMS: atom_id res chain seq x y z
N ALA A 1 -1.16 20.76 -6.68
CA ALA A 1 -0.14 19.97 -5.96
C ALA A 1 -0.03 20.49 -4.53
N MET A 2 0.33 19.65 -3.56
CA MET A 2 0.41 20.04 -2.14
C MET A 2 1.61 20.92 -1.82
N LEU A 3 2.77 20.66 -2.43
CA LEU A 3 3.95 21.51 -2.36
C LEU A 3 3.89 22.60 -3.44
N GLY A 4 3.79 23.87 -3.04
CA GLY A 4 3.77 25.00 -3.97
C GLY A 4 5.15 25.36 -4.53
N ASP A 5 6.22 25.06 -3.79
CA ASP A 5 7.61 25.42 -4.07
C ASP A 5 8.49 24.19 -4.33
N ALA A 6 7.89 23.13 -4.90
CA ALA A 6 8.60 21.86 -5.07
C ALA A 6 9.94 22.06 -5.81
N SER A 7 11.00 21.43 -5.34
CA SER A 7 12.28 21.42 -6.05
C SER A 7 12.22 20.49 -7.26
N GLU A 8 13.19 20.58 -8.18
CA GLU A 8 13.28 19.62 -9.29
C GLU A 8 13.48 18.19 -8.79
N ALA A 9 14.24 18.01 -7.70
CA ALA A 9 14.46 16.72 -7.07
C ALA A 9 13.16 16.16 -6.47
N GLU A 10 12.38 16.99 -5.77
CA GLU A 10 11.08 16.59 -5.23
C GLU A 10 10.10 16.21 -6.35
N ARG A 11 9.98 17.04 -7.40
CA ARG A 11 9.12 16.73 -8.56
C ARG A 11 9.51 15.41 -9.21
N ARG A 12 10.81 15.20 -9.46
CA ARG A 12 11.32 14.00 -10.11
C ARG A 12 11.11 12.74 -9.26
N LEU A 13 11.42 12.79 -7.97
CA LEU A 13 11.39 11.62 -7.10
C LEU A 13 9.99 11.28 -6.60
N LEU A 14 9.23 12.28 -6.15
CA LEU A 14 7.86 12.07 -5.66
C LEU A 14 6.89 11.81 -6.81
N GLY A 15 7.15 12.37 -7.99
CA GLY A 15 6.36 12.14 -9.21
C GLY A 15 6.60 10.79 -9.87
N ALA A 16 7.61 10.02 -9.45
CA ALA A 16 7.92 8.71 -10.01
C ALA A 16 7.05 7.56 -9.43
N MET A 17 6.01 7.89 -8.67
CA MET A 17 5.10 6.93 -8.04
C MET A 17 3.73 6.99 -8.74
N PRO A 18 3.52 6.24 -9.83
CA PRO A 18 2.23 6.20 -10.51
C PRO A 18 1.18 5.51 -9.64
N TYR A 19 -0.10 5.81 -9.92
CA TYR A 19 -1.24 5.20 -9.24
C TYR A 19 -2.16 4.53 -10.25
N GLN A 20 -2.76 3.44 -9.83
CA GLN A 20 -3.84 2.76 -10.52
C GLN A 20 -5.13 2.91 -9.72
N ARG A 21 -6.22 3.28 -10.40
CA ARG A 21 -7.55 3.20 -9.79
C ARG A 21 -7.96 1.76 -9.57
N ASN A 22 -8.36 1.45 -8.35
CA ASN A 22 -8.94 0.19 -7.94
C ASN A 22 -10.29 0.45 -7.28
N VAL A 23 -11.17 -0.55 -7.31
CA VAL A 23 -12.45 -0.51 -6.62
C VAL A 23 -12.59 -1.74 -5.73
N ALA A 24 -13.06 -1.52 -4.51
CA ALA A 24 -13.42 -2.58 -3.57
C ALA A 24 -14.93 -2.57 -3.36
N TRP A 25 -15.55 -3.75 -3.43
CA TRP A 25 -16.97 -3.93 -3.15
C TRP A 25 -17.14 -4.84 -1.95
N LEU A 26 -17.91 -4.41 -0.95
CA LEU A 26 -18.45 -5.28 0.08
C LEU A 26 -19.85 -5.71 -0.36
N HIS A 27 -20.08 -7.02 -0.47
CA HIS A 27 -21.35 -7.58 -0.94
C HIS A 27 -21.58 -8.99 -0.39
N SER A 28 -22.74 -9.58 -0.70
CA SER A 28 -23.06 -10.98 -0.40
C SER A 28 -23.31 -11.84 -1.65
N ASP A 29 -22.97 -11.35 -2.85
CA ASP A 29 -23.03 -12.10 -4.11
C ASP A 29 -22.01 -13.27 -4.15
N GLU A 30 -22.50 -14.50 -4.08
CA GLU A 30 -21.68 -15.73 -4.14
C GLU A 30 -21.11 -16.02 -5.54
N SER A 31 -21.53 -15.31 -6.60
CA SER A 31 -21.00 -15.50 -7.96
C SER A 31 -19.52 -15.13 -8.09
N PHE A 32 -18.99 -14.36 -7.14
CA PHE A 32 -17.58 -14.02 -6.98
C PHE A 32 -16.77 -15.04 -6.18
N MET A 33 -17.34 -16.21 -5.93
CA MET A 33 -16.66 -17.32 -5.28
C MET A 33 -16.61 -18.54 -6.21
N PRO A 34 -15.69 -19.49 -5.98
CA PRO A 34 -15.68 -20.73 -6.74
C PRO A 34 -17.04 -21.42 -6.67
N ARG A 35 -17.51 -21.98 -7.80
CA ARG A 35 -18.79 -22.69 -7.87
C ARG A 35 -18.89 -23.83 -6.86
N GLU A 36 -17.77 -24.47 -6.59
CA GLU A 36 -17.65 -25.56 -5.64
C GLU A 36 -17.33 -25.00 -4.24
N LYS A 37 -18.27 -25.10 -3.30
CA LYS A 37 -18.12 -24.53 -1.95
C LYS A 37 -16.98 -25.16 -1.16
N ARG A 38 -16.63 -26.43 -1.42
CA ARG A 38 -15.54 -27.11 -0.68
C ARG A 38 -14.15 -26.50 -0.91
N VAL A 39 -13.98 -25.73 -1.99
CA VAL A 39 -12.69 -25.06 -2.30
C VAL A 39 -12.67 -23.58 -1.94
N TRP A 40 -13.73 -23.06 -1.30
CA TRP A 40 -13.74 -21.68 -0.84
C TRP A 40 -12.60 -21.44 0.13
N ALA A 41 -11.70 -20.53 -0.22
CA ALA A 41 -10.63 -20.07 0.65
C ALA A 41 -11.01 -18.71 1.24
N SER A 42 -10.23 -18.24 2.22
CA SER A 42 -10.37 -16.86 2.68
C SER A 42 -10.12 -15.88 1.52
N TRP A 43 -9.26 -16.23 0.57
CA TRP A 43 -8.85 -15.40 -0.56
C TRP A 43 -9.00 -16.22 -1.85
N ASN A 44 -9.78 -15.75 -2.82
CA ASN A 44 -10.10 -16.47 -4.06
C ASN A 44 -9.74 -15.59 -5.24
N TYR A 45 -8.75 -16.02 -6.01
CA TYR A 45 -8.30 -15.35 -7.23
C TYR A 45 -9.15 -15.83 -8.41
N MET A 46 -9.84 -14.91 -9.08
CA MET A 46 -10.71 -15.24 -10.22
C MET A 46 -10.09 -14.90 -11.57
N GLY A 47 -8.85 -14.43 -11.58
CA GLY A 47 -8.17 -14.02 -12.81
C GLY A 47 -8.79 -12.80 -13.48
N GLY A 48 -8.04 -12.27 -14.42
CA GLY A 48 -8.53 -11.37 -15.44
C GLY A 48 -8.08 -11.94 -16.78
N GLY A 49 -8.85 -11.73 -17.86
CA GLY A 49 -8.33 -11.97 -19.21
C GLY A 49 -7.08 -11.14 -19.47
N ALA A 50 -6.36 -11.41 -20.57
CA ALA A 50 -5.20 -10.61 -20.93
C ALA A 50 -5.57 -9.11 -20.99
N GLY A 51 -4.95 -8.30 -20.12
CA GLY A 51 -5.20 -6.87 -20.02
C GLY A 51 -6.32 -6.44 -19.06
N SER A 52 -7.00 -7.36 -18.38
CA SER A 52 -7.98 -7.01 -17.35
C SER A 52 -7.33 -6.90 -15.96
N PRO A 53 -7.79 -5.96 -15.10
CA PRO A 53 -7.39 -5.94 -13.70
C PRO A 53 -7.62 -7.29 -13.04
N VAL A 54 -6.74 -7.62 -12.10
CA VAL A 54 -6.86 -8.82 -11.29
C VAL A 54 -8.10 -8.72 -10.41
N CYS A 55 -9.01 -9.69 -10.56
CA CYS A 55 -10.19 -9.85 -9.71
C CYS A 55 -9.87 -10.81 -8.56
N VAL A 56 -10.03 -10.35 -7.31
CA VAL A 56 -9.84 -11.16 -6.10
C VAL A 56 -11.01 -10.96 -5.17
N SER A 57 -11.57 -12.04 -4.64
CA SER A 57 -12.62 -11.99 -3.62
C SER A 57 -12.14 -12.57 -2.29
N TYR A 58 -12.35 -11.82 -1.22
CA TYR A 58 -12.04 -12.17 0.15
C TYR A 58 -13.31 -12.62 0.86
N TRP A 59 -13.32 -13.85 1.36
CA TRP A 59 -14.40 -14.35 2.21
C TRP A 59 -14.18 -13.87 3.64
N MET A 60 -14.86 -12.78 4.00
CA MET A 60 -14.62 -12.06 5.24
C MET A 60 -15.05 -12.85 6.48
N ASN A 61 -16.12 -13.64 6.38
CA ASN A 61 -16.54 -14.47 7.52
C ASN A 61 -15.46 -15.47 7.92
N ARG A 62 -14.78 -16.10 6.95
CA ARG A 62 -13.67 -17.01 7.24
C ARG A 62 -12.40 -16.28 7.63
N LEU A 63 -12.12 -15.13 7.00
CA LEU A 63 -10.90 -14.36 7.28
C LEU A 63 -10.90 -13.73 8.67
N GLN A 64 -12.06 -13.25 9.13
CA GLN A 64 -12.18 -12.47 10.38
C GLN A 64 -13.07 -13.12 11.45
N ASN A 65 -13.64 -14.30 11.19
CA ASN A 65 -14.61 -14.97 12.08
C ASN A 65 -15.81 -14.07 12.44
N LEU A 66 -16.42 -13.45 11.43
CA LEU A 66 -17.52 -12.50 11.63
C LEU A 66 -18.73 -13.18 12.30
N PRO A 67 -19.38 -12.53 13.30
CA PRO A 67 -20.52 -13.09 14.03
C PRO A 67 -21.82 -12.93 13.23
N THR A 68 -21.87 -13.48 12.02
CA THR A 68 -23.04 -13.44 11.15
C THR A 68 -23.07 -14.64 10.22
N GLU A 69 -24.28 -15.15 9.97
CA GLU A 69 -24.53 -16.21 8.97
C GLU A 69 -24.54 -15.67 7.54
N ARG A 70 -24.76 -14.36 7.37
CA ARG A 70 -24.69 -13.71 6.06
C ARG A 70 -23.27 -13.81 5.52
N GLN A 71 -23.10 -14.44 4.37
CA GLN A 71 -21.81 -14.51 3.70
C GLN A 71 -21.44 -13.12 3.16
N LEU A 72 -20.30 -12.60 3.59
CA LEU A 72 -19.78 -11.30 3.23
C LEU A 72 -18.46 -11.47 2.50
N PHE A 73 -18.40 -10.83 1.33
CA PHE A 73 -17.25 -10.85 0.46
C PHE A 73 -16.75 -9.44 0.20
N VAL A 74 -15.44 -9.27 0.20
CA VAL A 74 -14.81 -8.08 -0.37
C VAL A 74 -14.21 -8.46 -1.71
N THR A 75 -14.71 -7.90 -2.81
CA THR A 75 -14.15 -8.16 -4.14
C THR A 75 -13.43 -6.91 -4.66
N LEU A 76 -12.16 -7.09 -5.02
CA LEU A 76 -11.32 -6.07 -5.64
C LEU A 76 -11.39 -6.20 -7.16
N ASN A 77 -11.65 -5.07 -7.83
CA ASN A 77 -11.69 -4.95 -9.29
C ASN A 77 -12.55 -6.07 -9.95
N PRO A 78 -13.85 -6.12 -9.61
CA PRO A 78 -14.69 -7.24 -10.00
C PRO A 78 -14.84 -7.29 -11.53
N SER A 79 -14.86 -8.51 -12.10
CA SER A 79 -15.00 -8.72 -13.55
C SER A 79 -16.35 -8.24 -14.14
N HIS A 80 -17.35 -8.07 -13.28
CA HIS A 80 -18.67 -7.52 -13.54
C HIS A 80 -19.17 -6.88 -12.24
N GLU A 81 -20.21 -6.06 -12.26
CA GLU A 81 -20.74 -5.48 -11.03
C GLU A 81 -21.51 -6.55 -10.20
N PRO A 82 -21.38 -6.56 -8.86
CA PRO A 82 -22.22 -7.42 -8.03
C PRO A 82 -23.70 -7.09 -8.16
N ALA A 83 -24.55 -8.09 -7.97
CA ALA A 83 -25.99 -7.90 -8.01
C ALA A 83 -26.43 -6.79 -7.02
N PRO A 84 -27.16 -5.73 -7.46
CA PRO A 84 -27.38 -4.51 -6.65
C PRO A 84 -27.95 -4.74 -5.26
N GLU A 85 -28.83 -5.72 -5.10
CA GLU A 85 -29.47 -6.11 -3.84
C GLU A 85 -28.50 -6.75 -2.83
N THR A 86 -27.36 -7.23 -3.30
CA THR A 86 -26.34 -7.88 -2.47
C THR A 86 -25.28 -6.89 -1.98
N VAL A 87 -25.19 -5.70 -2.60
CA VAL A 87 -24.18 -4.69 -2.32
C VAL A 87 -24.43 -4.08 -0.94
N VAL A 88 -23.36 -4.00 -0.16
CA VAL A 88 -23.33 -3.27 1.11
C VAL A 88 -22.61 -1.94 0.92
N THR A 89 -21.44 -1.94 0.27
CA THR A 89 -20.70 -0.72 -0.02
C THR A 89 -19.74 -0.88 -1.19
N ARG A 90 -19.41 0.25 -1.80
CA ARG A 90 -18.36 0.38 -2.82
C ARG A 90 -17.39 1.47 -2.38
N ILE A 91 -16.11 1.18 -2.48
CA ILE A 91 -15.06 2.15 -2.16
C ILE A 91 -14.05 2.20 -3.30
N ASP A 92 -13.85 3.39 -3.84
CA ASP A 92 -12.83 3.66 -4.84
C ASP A 92 -11.52 4.03 -4.15
N TYR A 93 -10.41 3.45 -4.63
CA TYR A 93 -9.08 3.66 -4.10
C TYR A 93 -8.09 3.90 -5.24
N ASP A 94 -7.06 4.70 -4.95
CA ASP A 94 -5.88 4.78 -5.81
C ASP A 94 -4.77 3.93 -5.18
N HIS A 95 -4.31 2.90 -5.90
CA HIS A 95 -3.26 2.00 -5.46
C HIS A 95 -1.93 2.40 -6.10
N PRO A 96 -0.86 2.63 -5.32
CA PRO A 96 0.43 2.96 -5.89
C PRO A 96 1.03 1.78 -6.66
N ILE A 97 1.67 2.07 -7.79
CA ILE A 97 2.35 1.09 -8.62
C ILE A 97 3.85 1.19 -8.34
N PHE A 98 4.43 0.10 -7.83
CA PHE A 98 5.86 -0.02 -7.59
C PHE A 98 6.55 -0.66 -8.80
N ASP A 99 6.70 0.11 -9.87
CA ASP A 99 7.46 -0.29 -11.05
C ASP A 99 8.97 -0.02 -10.90
N ALA A 100 9.75 -0.31 -11.95
CA ALA A 100 11.20 -0.09 -11.94
C ALA A 100 11.58 1.39 -11.70
N GLY A 101 10.78 2.34 -12.20
CA GLY A 101 10.98 3.77 -11.99
C GLY A 101 10.71 4.17 -10.54
N ALA A 102 9.61 3.68 -9.96
CA ALA A 102 9.27 3.85 -8.55
C ALA A 102 10.39 3.33 -7.65
N PHE A 103 10.88 2.11 -7.87
CA PHE A 103 11.98 1.55 -7.08
C PHE A 103 13.29 2.34 -7.22
N ALA A 104 13.59 2.85 -8.42
CA ALA A 104 14.78 3.68 -8.64
C ALA A 104 14.71 5.02 -7.90
N ALA A 105 13.54 5.65 -7.88
CA ALA A 105 13.30 6.89 -7.15
C ALA A 105 13.30 6.66 -5.63
N GLN A 106 12.71 5.55 -5.17
CA GLN A 106 12.62 5.18 -3.76
C GLN A 106 13.98 5.14 -3.06
N ARG A 107 15.00 4.56 -3.71
CA ARG A 107 16.38 4.51 -3.17
C ARG A 107 17.01 5.89 -2.95
N GLN A 108 16.46 6.92 -3.56
CA GLN A 108 16.96 8.29 -3.47
C GLN A 108 16.09 9.19 -2.60
N LEU A 109 14.89 8.75 -2.19
CA LEU A 109 13.92 9.60 -1.46
C LEU A 109 14.50 10.21 -0.18
N TRP A 110 15.32 9.47 0.56
CA TRP A 110 15.91 9.96 1.81
C TRP A 110 16.86 11.14 1.62
N GLN A 111 17.32 11.41 0.40
CA GLN A 111 18.12 12.61 0.14
C GLN A 111 17.31 13.90 0.28
N LEU A 112 15.97 13.84 0.20
CA LEU A 112 15.08 15.01 0.30
C LEU A 112 14.90 15.51 1.74
N GLN A 113 15.22 14.70 2.74
CA GLN A 113 14.92 14.99 4.14
C GLN A 113 15.62 16.28 4.63
N GLY A 114 14.86 17.10 5.35
CA GLY A 114 15.35 18.33 5.99
C GLY A 114 15.46 19.54 5.06
N ALA A 115 15.37 19.35 3.73
CA ALA A 115 15.41 20.44 2.78
C ALA A 115 14.19 21.36 2.99
N ARG A 116 14.45 22.67 3.16
CA ARG A 116 13.41 23.70 3.38
C ARG A 116 12.46 23.36 4.53
N ARG A 117 12.97 22.72 5.59
CA ARG A 117 12.20 22.30 6.78
C ARG A 117 11.08 21.30 6.46
N THR A 118 11.21 20.56 5.36
CA THR A 118 10.25 19.55 4.92
C THR A 118 10.83 18.16 5.12
N TRP A 119 9.98 17.26 5.60
CA TRP A 119 10.31 15.86 5.84
C TRP A 119 9.23 14.99 5.22
N PHE A 120 9.64 13.92 4.55
CA PHE A 120 8.75 12.98 3.90
C PHE A 120 8.85 11.62 4.59
N CYS A 121 7.71 10.97 4.81
CA CYS A 121 7.63 9.60 5.31
C CYS A 121 6.37 8.94 4.75
N GLY A 122 6.27 7.63 4.93
CA GLY A 122 5.12 6.84 4.49
C GLY A 122 5.54 5.59 3.72
N ALA A 123 4.55 4.78 3.34
CA ALA A 123 4.78 3.46 2.75
C ALA A 123 5.60 3.49 1.43
N TYR A 124 5.64 4.64 0.74
CA TYR A 124 6.46 4.89 -0.45
C TYR A 124 7.96 4.73 -0.24
N PHE A 125 8.44 4.77 1.01
CA PHE A 125 9.86 4.58 1.35
C PHE A 125 10.27 3.11 1.41
N GLY A 126 9.32 2.18 1.34
CA GLY A 126 9.55 0.73 1.27
C GLY A 126 8.58 0.05 0.31
N SER A 127 8.16 -1.18 0.59
CA SER A 127 7.35 -1.97 -0.35
C SER A 127 5.83 -1.66 -0.34
N GLY A 128 5.41 -0.52 0.18
CA GLY A 128 3.99 -0.12 0.19
C GLY A 128 3.16 -0.69 1.34
N PHE A 129 3.77 -1.34 2.33
CA PHE A 129 3.08 -1.90 3.49
C PHE A 129 3.05 -0.94 4.69
N HIS A 130 2.17 -1.24 5.65
CA HIS A 130 2.03 -0.46 6.89
C HIS A 130 3.36 -0.35 7.67
N GLU A 131 4.12 -1.43 7.75
CA GLU A 131 5.43 -1.44 8.43
C GLU A 131 6.43 -0.50 7.76
N ASP A 132 6.40 -0.37 6.43
CA ASP A 132 7.29 0.55 5.71
C ASP A 132 6.98 2.01 6.08
N GLY A 133 5.69 2.33 6.19
CA GLY A 133 5.24 3.64 6.65
C GLY A 133 5.60 3.91 8.10
N LEU A 134 5.46 2.90 8.98
CA LEU A 134 5.84 3.00 10.40
C LEU A 134 7.35 3.27 10.54
N GLN A 135 8.19 2.47 9.88
CA GLN A 135 9.65 2.63 9.94
C GLN A 135 10.08 3.99 9.38
N ALA A 136 9.50 4.42 8.25
CA ALA A 136 9.79 5.74 7.67
C ALA A 136 9.39 6.89 8.62
N GLY A 137 8.21 6.81 9.24
CA GLY A 137 7.75 7.82 10.18
C GLY A 137 8.63 7.92 11.43
N LEU A 138 9.00 6.77 12.01
CA LEU A 138 9.91 6.74 13.15
C LEU A 138 11.29 7.28 12.78
N ALA A 139 11.87 6.86 11.65
CA ALA A 139 13.18 7.33 11.21
C ALA A 139 13.20 8.84 10.94
N VAL A 140 12.11 9.40 10.40
CA VAL A 140 11.95 10.87 10.28
C VAL A 140 11.89 11.55 11.63
N ALA A 141 11.09 11.02 12.57
CA ALA A 141 10.98 11.61 13.90
C ALA A 141 12.31 11.59 14.66
N GLU A 142 13.09 10.52 14.51
CA GLU A 142 14.43 10.36 15.09
C GLU A 142 15.42 11.37 14.50
N GLU A 143 15.46 11.53 13.17
CA GLU A 143 16.37 12.47 12.51
C GLU A 143 15.97 13.95 12.74
N LEU A 144 14.66 14.25 12.76
CA LEU A 144 14.13 15.58 13.03
C LEU A 144 14.29 16.00 14.51
N GLY A 145 14.03 15.07 15.43
CA GLY A 145 13.97 15.33 16.87
C GLY A 145 15.25 15.05 17.63
N GLY A 146 16.20 14.32 17.03
CA GLY A 146 17.44 13.88 17.69
C GLY A 146 17.24 12.89 18.83
N ALA A 147 16.02 12.35 18.98
CA ALA A 147 15.67 11.41 20.03
C ALA A 147 15.38 10.04 19.40
N MET A 148 16.02 9.00 19.93
CA MET A 148 15.78 7.63 19.50
C MET A 148 14.46 7.10 20.08
N ARG A 149 13.79 6.19 19.36
CA ARG A 149 12.64 5.46 19.91
C ARG A 149 13.03 4.73 21.21
N PRO A 150 12.15 4.66 22.23
CA PRO A 150 12.50 4.16 23.56
C PRO A 150 12.57 2.62 23.67
N TRP A 151 12.56 1.90 22.54
CA TRP A 151 12.64 0.44 22.48
C TRP A 151 13.64 -0.01 21.42
N ALA A 152 14.28 -1.17 21.64
CA ALA A 152 15.19 -1.76 20.68
C ALA A 152 14.48 -2.77 19.78
N VAL A 153 14.78 -2.73 18.49
CA VAL A 153 14.31 -3.72 17.50
C VAL A 153 15.47 -4.02 16.56
N GLU A 154 15.64 -5.29 16.20
CA GLU A 154 16.58 -5.65 15.15
C GLU A 154 16.15 -5.01 13.82
N ASN A 155 17.11 -4.43 13.08
CA ASN A 155 16.84 -3.80 11.77
C ASN A 155 15.68 -2.78 11.80
N ALA A 156 15.70 -1.86 12.77
CA ALA A 156 14.63 -0.89 13.05
C ALA A 156 14.17 0.00 11.87
N SER A 157 14.98 0.07 10.81
CA SER A 157 14.71 0.75 9.53
C SER A 157 15.10 -0.10 8.32
N GLY A 158 15.12 -1.44 8.47
CA GLY A 158 15.64 -2.37 7.47
C GLY A 158 14.79 -2.49 6.20
N ARG A 159 13.56 -1.98 6.20
CA ARG A 159 12.66 -2.03 5.03
C ARG A 159 12.70 -0.76 4.17
N ILE A 160 13.46 0.25 4.60
CA ILE A 160 13.55 1.55 3.95
C ILE A 160 15.00 1.88 3.58
N HIS A 161 15.18 2.77 2.60
CA HIS A 161 16.50 3.20 2.16
C HIS A 161 16.90 4.50 2.85
N LEU A 162 17.60 4.41 3.98
CA LEU A 162 18.22 5.57 4.62
C LEU A 162 19.48 6.00 3.86
N ARG A 163 19.94 7.25 4.08
CA ARG A 163 21.27 7.68 3.63
C ARG A 163 22.31 6.72 4.22
N GLN A 164 23.20 6.20 3.37
CA GLN A 164 24.39 5.53 3.90
C GLN A 164 25.20 6.59 4.68
N PRO A 165 25.67 6.29 5.90
CA PRO A 165 26.58 7.19 6.58
C PRO A 165 27.78 7.41 5.65
N VAL A 166 28.10 8.68 5.40
CA VAL A 166 29.35 9.04 4.72
C VAL A 166 30.45 8.41 5.57
N LYS A 167 31.18 7.42 5.04
CA LYS A 167 32.42 6.99 5.66
C LYS A 167 33.31 8.22 5.68
N GLU A 168 33.58 8.77 6.87
CA GLU A 168 34.67 9.73 7.02
C GLU A 168 35.94 9.03 6.50
N VAL A 169 36.44 9.52 5.37
CA VAL A 169 37.76 9.15 4.89
C VAL A 169 38.72 9.96 5.76
N ALA A 170 39.35 9.28 6.72
CA ALA A 170 40.44 9.83 7.52
C ALA A 170 41.67 10.11 6.64
#